data_AF-A0A2E5K2F0-F1
#
_entry.id   AF-A0A2E5K2F0-F1
#
_cell.length_a   1.000
_cell.length_b   1.000
_cell.length_c   1.000
_cell.angle_alpha   90.00
_cell.angle_beta   90.00
_cell.angle_gamma   90.00
#
_symmetry.space_group_name_H-M   'P 1'
#
loop_
_entity.id
_entity.type
_entity.pdbx_description
1 polymer ?
#
loop_
_entity_poly.entity_id
_entity_poly.type
_entity_poly.pdbx_seq_one_letter_code
_entity_poly.pdbx_strand_id
1 'polypeptide(L)'
;MSQGADYAGFRLLFPINSDEKFDEVLSFLGASYFRALGQGQRYEKSAHALAIDTGLEKAEELSAFPEFWIGKPEFDAVSTAILGLVDSHSVGGVYHFELLPGMDTVIDIRSVLFFRNTVKWLGLDPVPAFIGMGETPIPILKISGLRFTVRMSL
;
A
#
# COMPACT_ATOMS: atom_id res chain seq x y z
N MET A 1 13.42 28.36 13.91
CA MET A 1 12.26 27.44 13.81
C MET A 1 12.24 26.91 12.39
N SER A 2 12.53 25.62 12.16
CA SER A 2 12.51 25.06 10.81
C SER A 2 11.06 24.88 10.37
N GLN A 3 10.53 25.83 9.60
CA GLN A 3 9.35 25.59 8.79
C GLN A 3 9.79 24.71 7.61
N GLY A 4 9.19 23.53 7.44
CA GLY A 4 9.31 22.76 6.19
C GLY A 4 9.91 21.35 6.27
N ALA A 5 9.72 20.61 7.36
CA ALA A 5 9.92 19.16 7.34
C ALA A 5 8.59 18.47 7.69
N ASP A 6 7.85 18.10 6.65
CA ASP A 6 6.71 17.19 6.77
C ASP A 6 7.20 15.74 6.89
N TYR A 7 6.29 14.84 7.27
CA TYR A 7 6.62 13.43 7.41
C TYR A 7 6.82 12.77 6.04
N ALA A 8 7.92 12.06 5.86
CA ALA A 8 8.18 11.28 4.64
C ALA A 8 7.33 9.99 4.55
N GLY A 9 6.73 9.59 5.67
CA GLY A 9 6.01 8.33 5.83
C GLY A 9 5.78 8.00 7.30
N PHE A 10 5.27 6.80 7.58
CA PHE A 10 5.03 6.32 8.93
C PHE A 10 5.18 4.80 9.01
N ARG A 11 5.23 4.30 10.23
CA ARG A 11 5.25 2.87 10.54
C ARG A 11 4.27 2.53 11.64
N LEU A 12 3.71 1.33 11.59
CA LEU A 12 2.92 0.75 12.66
C LEU A 12 3.74 -0.26 13.44
N LEU A 13 3.59 -0.18 14.76
CA LEU A 13 4.26 -1.08 15.69
C LEU A 13 3.22 -1.95 16.40
N PHE A 14 3.55 -3.22 16.60
CA PHE A 14 2.69 -4.19 17.27
C PHE A 14 3.56 -5.19 18.06
N PRO A 15 3.11 -5.69 19.23
CA PRO A 15 3.86 -6.67 20.02
C PRO A 15 3.79 -8.07 19.39
N ILE A 16 4.38 -8.24 18.21
CA ILE A 16 4.27 -9.46 17.40
C ILE A 16 5.21 -10.57 17.88
N ASN A 17 6.35 -10.22 18.47
CA ASN A 17 7.36 -11.20 18.92
C ASN A 17 7.37 -11.39 20.44
N SER A 18 7.02 -10.36 21.22
CA SER A 18 6.84 -10.43 22.67
C SER A 18 5.93 -9.32 23.18
N ASP A 19 5.24 -9.57 24.30
CA ASP A 19 4.34 -8.59 24.92
C ASP A 19 5.08 -7.35 25.48
N GLU A 20 6.39 -7.46 25.67
CA GLU A 20 7.24 -6.40 26.23
C GLU A 20 7.79 -5.43 25.16
N LYS A 21 7.63 -5.74 23.87
CA LYS A 21 8.26 -4.97 22.79
C LYS A 21 7.33 -4.80 21.59
N PHE A 22 7.15 -3.54 21.19
CA PHE A 22 6.46 -3.18 19.96
C PHE A 22 7.45 -3.20 18.79
N ASP A 23 7.31 -4.21 17.92
CA ASP A 23 8.09 -4.34 16.69
C ASP A 23 7.36 -3.72 15.50
N GLU A 24 8.11 -3.31 14.48
CA GLU A 24 7.51 -2.81 13.25
C GLU A 24 6.83 -3.94 12.47
N VAL A 25 5.58 -3.70 12.06
CA VAL A 25 4.78 -4.68 11.30
C VAL A 25 4.31 -4.14 9.95
N LEU A 26 4.29 -2.81 9.77
CA LEU A 26 3.97 -2.15 8.52
C LEU A 26 4.71 -0.81 8.43
N SER A 27 5.19 -0.46 7.25
CA SER A 27 5.81 0.83 6.97
C SER A 27 5.44 1.33 5.58
N PHE A 28 5.09 2.61 5.50
CA PHE A 28 4.87 3.36 4.26
C PHE A 28 5.98 4.39 4.14
N LEU A 29 6.76 4.32 3.06
CA LEU A 29 7.84 5.26 2.81
C LEU A 29 8.23 5.28 1.33
N GLY A 30 8.17 6.47 0.74
CA GLY A 30 8.56 6.72 -0.65
C GLY A 30 7.53 6.24 -1.66
N ALA A 31 7.18 7.10 -2.63
CA ALA A 31 6.15 6.84 -3.65
C ALA A 31 4.89 6.18 -3.02
N SER A 32 4.30 5.18 -3.67
CA SER A 32 3.21 4.37 -3.10
C SER A 32 3.70 3.01 -2.59
N TYR A 33 4.94 2.95 -2.09
CA TYR A 33 5.52 1.73 -1.54
C TYR A 33 5.12 1.50 -0.09
N PHE A 34 4.93 0.23 0.25
CA PHE A 34 4.78 -0.22 1.62
C PHE A 34 5.46 -1.56 1.86
N ARG A 35 5.73 -1.86 3.12
CA ARG A 35 6.39 -3.10 3.58
C ARG A 35 5.66 -3.62 4.78
N ALA A 36 5.47 -4.93 4.86
CA ALA A 36 4.92 -5.59 6.03
C ALA A 36 5.86 -6.68 6.52
N LEU A 37 5.82 -6.96 7.83
CA LEU A 37 6.64 -7.98 8.48
C LEU A 37 5.75 -8.92 9.28
N GLY A 38 5.95 -10.23 9.09
CA GLY A 38 5.39 -11.26 9.96
C GLY A 38 6.25 -11.50 11.21
N GLN A 39 5.76 -12.34 12.12
CA GLN A 39 6.51 -12.74 13.31
C GLN A 39 7.88 -13.32 12.96
N GLY A 40 8.92 -12.89 13.67
CA GLY A 40 10.31 -13.34 13.49
C GLY A 40 10.99 -12.88 12.20
N GLN A 41 10.30 -12.15 11.32
CA GLN A 41 10.85 -11.75 10.03
C GLN A 41 11.67 -10.45 10.10
N ARG A 42 12.53 -10.27 9.09
CA ARG A 42 13.28 -9.04 8.82
C ARG A 42 12.87 -8.49 7.45
N TYR A 43 13.24 -7.24 7.17
CA TYR A 43 12.93 -6.64 5.88
C TYR A 43 13.47 -7.45 4.70
N GLU A 44 12.58 -7.81 3.80
CA GLU A 44 12.92 -8.39 2.51
C GLU A 44 12.29 -7.62 1.36
N LYS A 45 10.96 -7.72 1.22
CA LYS A 45 10.24 -7.23 0.04
C LYS A 45 9.36 -6.02 0.36
N SER A 46 9.28 -5.12 -0.62
CA SER A 46 8.29 -4.03 -0.64
C SER A 46 7.20 -4.38 -1.64
N ALA A 47 5.98 -3.92 -1.37
CA ALA A 47 4.89 -3.89 -2.32
C ALA A 47 4.77 -2.47 -2.89
N HIS A 48 4.46 -2.35 -4.18
CA HIS A 48 4.10 -1.09 -4.82
C HIS A 48 2.58 -1.05 -4.99
N ALA A 49 1.90 -0.14 -4.30
CA ALA A 49 0.44 -0.13 -4.30
C ALA A 49 -0.14 0.21 -5.68
N LEU A 50 0.54 1.08 -6.44
CA LEU A 50 0.11 1.50 -7.78
C LEU A 50 1.32 1.75 -8.69
N ALA A 51 1.62 0.78 -9.55
CA ALA A 51 2.64 0.88 -10.58
C ALA A 51 2.01 1.32 -11.91
N ILE A 52 2.57 2.33 -12.58
CA ILE A 52 1.96 2.93 -13.79
C ILE A 52 3.01 2.95 -14.89
N ASP A 53 2.72 2.26 -16.00
CA ASP A 53 3.59 2.18 -17.18
C ASP A 53 5.03 1.72 -16.90
N THR A 54 5.22 0.98 -15.81
CA THR A 54 6.50 0.37 -15.41
C THR A 54 6.97 -0.66 -16.44
N GLY A 55 8.25 -0.59 -16.83
CA GLY A 55 8.86 -1.57 -17.74
C GLY A 55 8.48 -1.42 -19.22
N LEU A 56 7.81 -0.34 -19.60
CA LEU A 56 7.54 0.01 -21.00
C LEU A 56 8.70 0.81 -21.62
N GLU A 57 8.68 1.00 -22.94
CA GLU A 57 9.63 1.89 -23.63
C GLU A 57 9.43 3.38 -23.27
N LYS A 58 8.26 3.73 -22.71
CA LYS A 58 8.00 5.06 -22.13
C LYS A 58 8.46 5.14 -20.68
N ALA A 59 8.68 6.35 -20.18
CA ALA A 59 8.99 6.57 -18.76
C ALA A 59 7.84 6.08 -17.86
N GLU A 60 8.23 5.40 -16.78
CA GLU A 60 7.36 5.02 -15.67
C GLU A 60 6.80 6.28 -14.99
N GLU A 61 5.53 6.22 -14.62
CA GLU A 61 4.90 7.26 -13.81
C GLU A 61 4.85 6.81 -12.35
N LEU A 62 5.41 7.63 -11.45
CA LEU A 62 5.40 7.34 -10.03
C LEU A 62 4.12 7.88 -9.39
N SER A 63 3.50 7.03 -8.58
CA SER A 63 2.39 7.41 -7.69
C SER A 63 2.92 7.62 -6.28
N ALA A 64 2.21 8.40 -5.47
CA ALA A 64 2.55 8.64 -4.07
C ALA A 64 1.33 8.56 -3.16
N PHE A 65 1.58 8.35 -1.87
CA PHE A 65 0.57 8.56 -0.83
C PHE A 65 0.76 9.91 -0.13
N PRO A 66 0.14 11.00 -0.63
CA PRO A 66 0.23 12.31 0.02
C PRO A 66 -0.48 12.38 1.38
N GLU A 67 -1.50 11.56 1.63
CA GLU A 67 -2.31 11.63 2.85
C GLU A 67 -2.77 10.26 3.33
N PHE A 68 -2.82 10.11 4.65
CA PHE A 68 -3.31 8.91 5.32
C PHE A 68 -4.27 9.26 6.44
N TRP A 69 -5.26 8.39 6.64
CA TRP A 69 -6.10 8.37 7.83
C TRP A 69 -5.97 7.01 8.49
N ILE A 70 -5.48 7.01 9.73
CA ILE A 70 -5.25 5.79 10.50
C ILE A 70 -6.39 5.69 11.52
N GLY A 71 -7.18 4.62 11.42
CA GLY A 71 -8.24 4.36 12.39
C GLY A 71 -7.65 4.14 13.77
N LYS A 72 -8.20 4.81 14.79
CA LYS A 72 -7.82 4.52 16.17
C LYS A 72 -8.34 3.12 16.51
N PRO A 73 -7.47 2.15 16.84
CA PRO A 73 -7.93 0.82 17.24
C PRO A 73 -8.76 0.91 18.52
N GLU A 74 -9.77 0.05 18.62
CA GLU A 74 -10.49 -0.21 19.86
C GLU A 74 -9.54 -0.86 20.90
N PHE A 75 -9.97 -0.87 22.16
CA PHE A 75 -9.28 -1.64 23.19
C PHE A 75 -9.22 -3.12 22.77
N ASP A 76 -8.03 -3.73 22.85
CA ASP A 76 -7.73 -5.10 22.41
C ASP A 76 -7.93 -5.40 20.90
N ALA A 77 -7.99 -4.38 20.04
CA ALA A 77 -8.06 -4.62 18.60
C ALA A 77 -6.79 -5.33 18.08
N VAL A 78 -7.01 -6.44 17.36
CA VAL A 78 -5.95 -7.21 16.72
C VAL A 78 -5.70 -6.79 15.26
N SER A 79 -6.52 -5.90 14.72
CA SER A 79 -6.37 -5.33 13.38
C SER A 79 -6.42 -3.81 13.41
N THR A 80 -5.95 -3.19 12.33
CA THR A 80 -6.02 -1.73 12.16
C THR A 80 -6.33 -1.37 10.72
N ALA A 81 -7.32 -0.50 10.55
CA ALA A 81 -7.70 0.06 9.27
C ALA A 81 -6.88 1.33 8.96
N ILE A 82 -6.39 1.41 7.73
CA ILE A 82 -5.64 2.55 7.21
C ILE A 82 -6.25 2.94 5.87
N LEU A 83 -6.58 4.21 5.72
CA LEU A 83 -6.93 4.81 4.43
C LEU A 83 -5.72 5.56 3.91
N GLY A 84 -5.38 5.36 2.64
CA GLY A 84 -4.35 6.12 1.94
C GLY A 84 -4.91 6.76 0.68
N LEU A 85 -4.80 8.08 0.55
CA LEU A 85 -5.04 8.78 -0.72
C LEU A 85 -3.85 8.50 -1.63
N VAL A 86 -4.05 7.87 -2.78
CA VAL A 86 -3.01 7.73 -3.81
C VAL A 86 -3.19 8.84 -4.85
N ASP A 87 -2.09 9.41 -5.31
CA ASP A 87 -2.11 10.37 -6.41
C ASP A 87 -0.87 10.28 -7.30
N SER A 88 -1.06 10.51 -8.60
CA SER A 88 -0.01 10.57 -9.63
C SER A 88 -0.35 11.64 -10.68
N HIS A 89 0.24 11.61 -11.87
CA HIS A 89 -0.24 12.49 -12.96
C HIS A 89 -1.56 11.97 -13.55
N SER A 90 -1.62 10.68 -13.83
CA SER A 90 -2.66 10.01 -14.59
C SER A 90 -3.74 9.33 -13.75
N VAL A 91 -3.46 8.98 -12.49
CA VAL A 91 -4.38 8.22 -11.63
C VAL A 91 -4.40 8.78 -10.21
N GLY A 92 -5.60 9.04 -9.69
CA GLY A 92 -5.83 9.32 -8.28
C GLY A 92 -6.76 8.28 -7.67
N GLY A 93 -6.81 8.14 -6.36
CA GLY A 93 -7.71 7.16 -5.74
C GLY A 93 -7.53 7.02 -4.25
N VAL A 94 -8.29 6.10 -3.67
CA VAL A 94 -8.19 5.78 -2.24
C VAL A 94 -7.97 4.28 -2.07
N TYR A 95 -7.02 3.93 -1.22
CA TYR A 95 -6.78 2.58 -0.73
C TYR A 95 -7.30 2.44 0.69
N HIS A 96 -7.91 1.31 0.99
CA HIS A 96 -8.26 0.84 2.32
C HIS A 96 -7.45 -0.42 2.61
N PHE A 97 -6.54 -0.32 3.56
CA PHE A 97 -5.73 -1.41 4.07
C PHE A 97 -6.30 -1.87 5.41
N GLU A 98 -6.67 -3.15 5.51
CA GLU A 98 -6.96 -3.80 6.79
C GLU A 98 -5.74 -4.66 7.16
N LEU A 99 -4.95 -4.18 8.13
CA LEU A 99 -3.75 -4.87 8.61
C LEU A 99 -4.11 -5.82 9.75
N LEU A 100 -3.71 -7.07 9.63
CA LEU A 100 -3.76 -8.09 10.67
C LEU A 100 -2.35 -8.67 10.90
N PRO A 101 -1.62 -8.20 11.93
CA PRO A 101 -0.32 -8.76 12.31
C PRO A 101 -0.46 -10.17 12.90
N GLY A 102 0.51 -11.05 12.65
CA GLY A 102 0.52 -12.41 13.18
C GLY A 102 1.74 -13.23 12.75
N MET A 103 1.67 -14.57 12.86
CA MET A 103 2.72 -15.43 12.29
C MET A 103 2.95 -15.10 10.82
N ASP A 104 1.85 -15.03 10.08
CA ASP A 104 1.78 -14.35 8.79
C ASP A 104 1.12 -12.99 9.02
N THR A 105 1.73 -11.91 8.53
CA THR A 105 1.05 -10.61 8.48
C THR A 105 0.21 -10.54 7.21
N VAL A 106 -1.08 -10.30 7.39
CA VAL A 106 -2.06 -10.22 6.31
C VAL A 106 -2.52 -8.77 6.16
N ILE A 107 -2.58 -8.30 4.92
CA ILE A 107 -3.16 -7.00 4.58
C ILE A 107 -4.23 -7.23 3.51
N ASP A 108 -5.48 -6.97 3.88
CA ASP A 108 -6.59 -6.96 2.93
C ASP A 108 -6.75 -5.55 2.35
N ILE A 109 -6.66 -5.46 1.02
CA ILE A 109 -6.62 -4.20 0.27
C ILE A 109 -7.88 -4.05 -0.58
N ARG A 110 -8.49 -2.88 -0.47
CA ARG A 110 -9.54 -2.41 -1.37
C ARG A 110 -9.14 -1.06 -1.92
N SER A 111 -9.47 -0.77 -3.18
CA SER A 111 -9.19 0.54 -3.75
C SER A 111 -10.26 1.01 -4.72
N VAL A 112 -10.35 2.32 -4.86
CA VAL A 112 -11.13 2.99 -5.91
C VAL A 112 -10.19 3.97 -6.60
N LEU A 113 -9.94 3.74 -7.89
CA LEU A 113 -9.04 4.53 -8.71
C LEU A 113 -9.83 5.33 -9.75
N PHE A 114 -9.37 6.54 -10.03
CA PHE A 114 -9.94 7.49 -10.96
C PHE A 114 -8.87 7.87 -11.98
N PHE A 115 -9.15 7.61 -13.26
CA PHE A 115 -8.21 7.89 -14.34
C PHE A 115 -8.43 9.32 -14.87
N ARG A 116 -7.37 10.13 -14.83
CA ARG A 116 -7.30 11.47 -15.43
C ARG A 116 -6.78 11.44 -16.85
N ASN A 117 -5.86 10.51 -17.14
CA ASN A 117 -5.25 10.31 -18.44
C ASN A 117 -5.22 8.83 -18.82
N THR A 118 -4.95 8.56 -20.10
CA THR A 118 -4.75 7.20 -20.61
C THR A 118 -3.47 6.60 -20.05
N VAL A 119 -3.60 5.42 -19.45
CA VAL A 119 -2.49 4.59 -18.95
C VAL A 119 -2.39 3.34 -19.82
N LYS A 120 -1.17 2.93 -20.19
CA LYS A 120 -0.98 1.72 -21.02
C LYS A 120 -0.89 0.45 -20.18
N TRP A 121 -0.38 0.57 -18.95
CA TRP A 121 -0.20 -0.54 -18.03
C TRP A 121 -0.35 -0.10 -16.57
N LEU A 122 -1.02 -0.92 -15.76
CA LEU A 122 -1.33 -0.63 -14.36
C LEU A 122 -1.09 -1.86 -13.47
N GLY A 123 -0.06 -1.83 -12.63
CA GLY A 123 0.25 -2.89 -11.67
C GLY A 123 -0.26 -2.59 -10.26
N LEU A 124 -0.71 -3.62 -9.55
CA LEU A 124 -1.32 -3.51 -8.22
C LEU A 124 -0.88 -4.69 -7.34
N ASP A 125 0.20 -4.53 -6.57
CA ASP A 125 0.71 -5.65 -5.78
C ASP A 125 -0.30 -6.14 -4.72
N PRO A 126 -0.41 -7.47 -4.50
CA PRO A 126 0.42 -8.56 -5.03
C PRO A 126 -0.03 -9.13 -6.39
N VAL A 127 -1.02 -8.52 -7.05
CA VAL A 127 -1.54 -9.03 -8.32
C VAL A 127 -0.83 -8.31 -9.49
N PRO A 128 -0.13 -9.03 -10.37
CA PRO A 128 0.25 -8.47 -11.66
C PRO A 128 -1.02 -8.30 -12.48
N ALA A 129 -1.69 -7.15 -12.36
CA ALA A 129 -2.82 -6.81 -13.20
C ALA A 129 -2.28 -6.21 -14.50
N PHE A 130 -2.70 -6.76 -15.63
CA PHE A 130 -2.52 -6.14 -16.94
C PHE A 130 -3.89 -5.57 -17.33
N ILE A 131 -4.01 -4.25 -17.40
CA ILE A 131 -5.14 -3.60 -18.06
C ILE A 131 -4.58 -2.85 -19.26
N GLY A 132 -4.55 -3.54 -20.41
CA GLY A 132 -4.41 -2.88 -21.70
C GLY A 132 -5.76 -2.32 -22.12
N MET A 133 -5.97 -1.02 -22.00
CA MET A 133 -7.15 -0.36 -22.57
C MET A 133 -6.84 0.16 -23.97
N GLY A 134 -7.30 -0.60 -24.97
CA GLY A 134 -7.60 -0.03 -26.27
C GLY A 134 -8.73 0.99 -26.13
N GLU A 135 -8.39 2.24 -26.42
CA GLU A 135 -9.27 3.32 -26.89
C GLU A 135 -10.42 3.84 -26.00
N THR A 136 -10.69 3.30 -24.81
CA THR A 136 -11.67 3.92 -23.89
C THR A 136 -11.30 3.73 -22.42
N PRO A 137 -11.01 4.80 -21.65
CA PRO A 137 -10.71 4.66 -20.23
C PRO A 137 -11.98 4.33 -19.46
N ILE A 138 -11.96 3.27 -18.66
CA ILE A 138 -12.91 3.15 -17.54
C ILE A 138 -12.56 4.30 -16.58
N PRO A 139 -13.44 5.28 -16.37
CA PRO A 139 -13.09 6.46 -15.58
C PRO A 139 -12.88 6.12 -14.10
N ILE A 140 -13.49 5.03 -13.62
CA ILE A 140 -13.44 4.57 -12.24
C ILE A 140 -13.19 3.07 -12.18
N LEU A 141 -12.06 2.64 -11.62
CA LEU A 141 -11.75 1.24 -11.38
C LEU A 141 -11.90 0.94 -9.89
N LYS A 142 -12.83 0.04 -9.55
CA LYS A 142 -13.02 -0.44 -8.17
C LYS A 142 -12.39 -1.82 -8.02
N ILE A 143 -11.63 -2.00 -6.96
CA ILE A 143 -10.87 -3.21 -6.70
C ILE A 143 -11.10 -3.62 -5.26
N SER A 144 -11.40 -4.90 -5.06
CA SER A 144 -11.67 -5.45 -3.74
C SER A 144 -11.19 -6.89 -3.66
N GLY A 145 -10.79 -7.32 -2.46
CA GLY A 145 -10.36 -8.70 -2.22
C GLY A 145 -8.92 -8.98 -2.63
N LEU A 146 -8.10 -7.93 -2.84
CA LEU A 146 -6.66 -8.11 -2.93
C LEU A 146 -6.12 -8.43 -1.54
N ARG A 147 -5.42 -9.56 -1.40
CA ARG A 147 -4.82 -9.98 -0.14
C ARG A 147 -3.32 -10.07 -0.29
N PHE A 148 -2.61 -9.21 0.43
CA PHE A 148 -1.16 -9.24 0.56
C PHE A 148 -0.79 -10.01 1.82
N THR A 149 -0.08 -11.13 1.68
CA THR A 149 0.34 -11.95 2.81
C THR A 149 1.85 -12.08 2.85
N VAL A 150 2.43 -11.71 3.98
CA VAL A 150 3.85 -11.87 4.25
C VAL A 150 4.03 -13.13 5.08
N ARG A 151 4.56 -14.19 4.45
CA ARG A 151 4.80 -15.49 5.06
C ARG A 151 6.25 -15.68 5.44
N MET A 152 6.46 -16.37 6.56
CA MET A 152 7.81 -16.76 6.97
C MET A 152 8.30 -17.84 6.02
N SER A 153 9.38 -17.57 5.29
CA SER A 153 10.06 -18.61 4.52
C SER A 153 10.86 -19.47 5.52
N LEU A 154 10.46 -20.72 5.68
CA LEU A 154 11.22 -21.73 6.44
C LEU A 154 12.52 -22.10 5.71
#